data_AF-A0A1X0IGQ3-F1
#
_entry.id   AF-A0A1X0IGQ3-F1
#
_cell.length_a   1.000
_cell.length_b   1.000
_cell.length_c   1.000
_cell.angle_alpha   90.00
_cell.angle_beta   90.00
_cell.angle_gamma   90.00
#
_symmetry.space_group_name_H-M   'P 1'
#
loop_
_entity.id
_entity.type
_entity.pdbx_description
1 polymer ?
#
loop_
_entity_poly.entity_id
_entity_poly.type
_entity_poly.pdbx_seq_one_letter_code
_entity_poly.pdbx_strand_id
1 'polypeptide(L)'
;MSAVITSPPPPPPEALHRRIRWHVRHDPKRELWFAWGTLMLFYNIFFPMFFIVAQVQPPPEPSWDLATQLHWFTERHLGIPVGFGIIFTISGMIAVNNALIAYSMRRMSVSRAFAYSYLLIYSLSAVPGMLLLNIALIVGTLRPERDLEAIGWLYDFAFLSFDGTMGVFLIGSLIWMVAILLDENRVFPKWFGYLNLCNALTEVVVAPCWIFRRGVFAWDGEIAWWLDMVVFGIYQVTFIVMLFRMIRREDFGTGRLPDLPRKEEAA
;
A
#
# COMPACT_ATOMS: atom_id res chain seq x y z
N MET A 1 -11.18 31.58 15.95
CA MET A 1 -12.30 30.98 16.71
C MET A 1 -11.95 29.52 16.96
N SER A 2 -11.51 29.20 18.18
CA SER A 2 -11.19 27.82 18.57
C SER A 2 -12.48 27.01 18.60
N ALA A 3 -12.56 25.95 17.80
CA ALA A 3 -13.63 24.98 17.92
C ALA A 3 -13.46 24.26 19.26
N VAL A 4 -14.31 24.60 20.23
CA VAL A 4 -14.46 23.84 21.46
C VAL A 4 -14.99 22.47 21.07
N ILE A 5 -14.12 21.46 21.10
CA ILE A 5 -14.50 20.06 20.95
C ILE A 5 -15.34 19.73 22.19
N THR A 6 -16.66 19.81 22.04
CA THR A 6 -17.60 19.36 23.07
C THR A 6 -17.38 17.86 23.29
N SER A 7 -17.20 17.46 24.54
CA SER A 7 -17.03 16.05 24.89
C SER A 7 -18.26 15.26 24.42
N PRO A 8 -18.07 14.14 23.71
CA PRO A 8 -19.20 13.35 23.24
C PRO A 8 -20.00 12.80 24.45
N PRO A 9 -21.33 12.60 24.30
CA PRO A 9 -22.17 12.07 25.38
C PRO A 9 -21.66 10.71 25.89
N PRO A 10 -22.06 10.22 27.08
CA PRO A 10 -21.58 8.92 27.54
C PRO A 10 -22.15 7.77 26.67
N PRO A 11 -21.38 6.69 26.41
CA PRO A 11 -21.86 5.54 25.65
C PRO A 11 -23.02 4.84 26.39
N PRO A 12 -24.05 4.34 25.68
CA PRO A 12 -25.19 3.68 26.31
C PRO A 12 -24.77 2.40 27.05
N PRO A 13 -25.36 2.10 28.23
CA PRO A 13 -24.89 1.01 29.09
C PRO A 13 -25.06 -0.39 28.50
N GLU A 14 -25.97 -0.60 27.55
CA GLU A 14 -26.40 -1.95 27.14
C GLU A 14 -26.12 -2.29 25.68
N ALA A 15 -25.57 -3.51 25.52
CA ALA A 15 -25.20 -4.23 24.31
C ALA A 15 -23.99 -3.69 23.51
N LEU A 16 -23.02 -4.60 23.26
CA LEU A 16 -21.78 -4.35 22.51
C LEU A 16 -22.05 -3.66 21.15
N HIS A 17 -23.08 -4.09 20.42
CA HIS A 17 -23.46 -3.51 19.13
C HIS A 17 -23.93 -2.05 19.23
N ARG A 18 -24.63 -1.66 20.31
CA ARG A 18 -25.05 -0.27 20.54
C ARG A 18 -23.86 0.61 20.94
N ARG A 19 -22.91 0.08 21.72
CA ARG A 19 -21.66 0.78 22.05
C ARG A 19 -20.78 0.99 20.82
N ILE A 20 -20.61 -0.02 19.97
CA ILE A 20 -19.88 0.11 18.70
C ILE A 20 -20.57 1.14 17.80
N ARG A 21 -21.89 1.05 17.61
CA ARG A 21 -22.65 2.02 16.81
C ARG A 21 -22.55 3.44 17.38
N TRP A 22 -22.49 3.58 18.69
CA TRP A 22 -22.35 4.86 19.36
C TRP A 22 -20.94 5.45 19.15
N HIS A 23 -19.87 4.67 19.32
CA HIS A 23 -18.50 5.10 19.03
C HIS A 23 -18.32 5.47 17.55
N VAL A 24 -18.85 4.68 16.62
CA VAL A 24 -18.84 5.01 15.19
C VAL A 24 -19.54 6.36 14.89
N ARG A 25 -20.55 6.73 15.69
CA ARG A 25 -21.33 7.97 15.51
C ARG A 25 -20.86 9.17 16.30
N HIS A 26 -20.04 9.01 17.34
CA HIS A 26 -19.69 10.12 18.24
C HIS A 26 -18.19 10.23 18.54
N ASP A 27 -17.37 9.29 18.09
CA ASP A 27 -15.91 9.43 18.19
C ASP A 27 -15.46 10.58 17.27
N PRO A 28 -14.78 11.62 17.78
CA PRO A 28 -14.24 12.68 16.95
C PRO A 28 -13.24 12.15 15.90
N LYS A 29 -12.67 10.96 16.10
CA LYS A 29 -11.72 10.27 15.22
C LYS A 29 -12.35 9.34 14.20
N ARG A 30 -13.68 9.34 14.04
CA ARG A 30 -14.40 8.41 13.15
C ARG A 30 -13.83 8.34 11.74
N GLU A 31 -13.41 9.49 11.19
CA GLU A 31 -12.96 9.62 9.80
C GLU A 31 -11.60 8.93 9.62
N LEU A 32 -10.72 9.09 10.60
CA LEU A 32 -9.42 8.42 10.63
C LEU A 32 -9.59 6.91 10.84
N TRP A 33 -10.52 6.50 11.70
CA TRP A 33 -10.86 5.09 11.89
C TRP A 33 -11.47 4.46 10.64
N PHE A 34 -12.32 5.19 9.92
CA PHE A 34 -12.88 4.75 8.64
C PHE A 34 -11.79 4.61 7.58
N ALA A 35 -10.85 5.56 7.50
CA ALA A 35 -9.72 5.48 6.58
C ALA A 35 -8.80 4.29 6.90
N TRP A 36 -8.51 4.06 8.19
CA TRP A 36 -7.74 2.89 8.63
C TRP A 36 -8.48 1.56 8.40
N GLY A 37 -9.80 1.53 8.60
CA GLY A 37 -10.62 0.36 8.26
C GLY A 37 -10.64 0.08 6.76
N THR A 38 -10.68 1.13 5.93
CA THR A 38 -10.56 1.03 4.46
C THR A 38 -9.20 0.46 4.05
N LEU A 39 -8.12 0.91 4.68
CA LEU A 39 -6.78 0.35 4.53
C LEU A 39 -6.76 -1.16 4.81
N MET A 40 -7.39 -1.58 5.92
CA MET A 40 -7.44 -2.99 6.30
C MET A 40 -8.22 -3.80 5.28
N LEU A 41 -9.40 -3.32 4.91
CA LEU A 41 -10.25 -3.98 3.92
C LEU A 41 -9.52 -4.13 2.58
N PHE A 42 -8.84 -3.07 2.12
CA PHE A 42 -8.08 -3.09 0.88
C PHE A 42 -7.03 -4.20 0.90
N TYR A 43 -6.13 -4.24 1.89
CA TYR A 43 -5.07 -5.26 1.91
C TYR A 43 -5.61 -6.68 2.11
N ASN A 44 -6.65 -6.86 2.95
CA ASN A 44 -7.26 -8.18 3.17
C ASN A 44 -7.98 -8.73 1.92
N ILE A 45 -8.40 -7.87 0.98
CA ILE A 45 -8.94 -8.32 -0.31
C ILE A 45 -7.83 -8.42 -1.36
N PHE A 46 -6.95 -7.41 -1.43
CA PHE A 46 -5.89 -7.30 -2.44
C PHE A 46 -4.98 -8.53 -2.43
N PHE A 47 -4.42 -8.92 -1.28
CA PHE A 47 -3.47 -10.03 -1.21
C PHE A 47 -4.09 -11.37 -1.66
N PRO A 48 -5.26 -11.82 -1.15
CA PRO A 48 -5.88 -13.04 -1.64
C PRO A 48 -6.25 -12.98 -3.13
N MET A 49 -6.73 -11.85 -3.62
CA MET A 49 -7.08 -11.72 -5.04
C MET A 49 -5.85 -11.79 -5.94
N PHE A 50 -4.73 -11.21 -5.51
CA PHE A 50 -3.50 -11.15 -6.30
C PHE A 50 -2.70 -12.46 -6.26
N PHE A 51 -2.58 -13.08 -5.08
CA PHE A 51 -1.78 -14.30 -4.87
C PHE A 51 -2.56 -15.60 -5.07
N ILE A 52 -3.81 -15.67 -4.60
CA ILE A 52 -4.59 -16.93 -4.57
C ILE A 52 -5.51 -17.04 -5.79
N VAL A 53 -6.22 -15.96 -6.14
CA VAL A 53 -7.22 -16.01 -7.23
C VAL A 53 -6.57 -15.77 -8.59
N ALA A 54 -5.83 -14.66 -8.73
CA ALA A 54 -5.16 -14.34 -10.00
C ALA A 54 -3.90 -15.19 -10.22
N GLN A 55 -3.24 -15.64 -9.13
CA GLN A 55 -2.02 -16.45 -9.17
C GLN A 55 -0.93 -15.85 -10.06
N VAL A 56 -0.81 -14.52 -9.98
CA VAL A 56 0.17 -13.72 -10.73
C VAL A 56 1.48 -13.59 -9.95
N GLN A 57 1.42 -13.89 -8.64
CA GLN A 57 2.56 -13.84 -7.73
C GLN A 57 2.82 -15.21 -7.10
N PRO A 58 4.08 -15.70 -7.04
CA PRO A 58 5.31 -15.06 -7.54
C PRO A 58 5.28 -14.83 -9.06
N PRO A 59 6.00 -13.81 -9.56
CA PRO A 59 5.89 -13.44 -10.95
C PRO A 59 6.51 -14.54 -11.83
N PRO A 60 5.92 -14.78 -13.01
CA PRO A 60 6.38 -15.81 -13.93
C PRO A 60 7.70 -15.42 -14.59
N GLU A 61 8.45 -16.40 -15.11
CA GLU A 61 9.82 -16.18 -15.56
C GLU A 61 9.88 -15.25 -16.81
N PRO A 62 10.81 -14.28 -16.86
CA PRO A 62 11.00 -13.39 -18.01
C PRO A 62 11.47 -14.10 -19.27
N SER A 63 12.07 -15.28 -19.11
CA SER A 63 12.83 -15.96 -20.16
C SER A 63 12.08 -17.10 -20.83
N TRP A 64 10.81 -17.29 -20.46
CA TRP A 64 9.90 -18.24 -21.10
C TRP A 64 9.68 -17.90 -22.58
N ASP A 65 9.50 -18.94 -23.38
CA ASP A 65 9.10 -18.81 -24.78
C ASP A 65 7.62 -18.43 -24.90
N LEU A 66 7.26 -17.89 -26.07
CA LEU A 66 5.90 -17.37 -26.32
C LEU A 66 4.80 -18.42 -26.10
N ALA A 67 5.06 -19.70 -26.42
CA ALA A 67 4.07 -20.76 -26.22
C ALA A 67 3.81 -21.00 -24.73
N THR A 68 4.86 -20.99 -23.90
CA THR A 68 4.73 -21.12 -22.44
C THR A 68 4.03 -19.91 -21.83
N GLN A 69 4.32 -18.69 -22.29
CA GLN A 69 3.61 -17.48 -21.85
C GLN A 69 2.10 -17.54 -22.17
N LEU A 70 1.74 -17.99 -23.37
CA LEU A 70 0.32 -18.18 -23.75
C LEU A 70 -0.36 -19.25 -22.89
N HIS A 71 0.35 -20.35 -22.62
CA HIS A 71 -0.16 -21.40 -21.75
C HIS A 71 -0.45 -20.86 -20.34
N TRP A 72 0.44 -20.05 -19.78
CA TRP A 72 0.27 -19.41 -18.48
C TRP A 72 -1.00 -18.55 -18.40
N PHE A 73 -1.30 -17.77 -19.45
CA PHE A 73 -2.55 -17.01 -19.55
C PHE A 73 -3.78 -17.93 -19.64
N THR A 74 -3.68 -19.01 -20.40
CA THR A 74 -4.79 -19.96 -20.62
C THR A 74 -5.17 -20.69 -19.34
N GLU A 75 -4.19 -21.13 -18.54
CA GLU A 75 -4.43 -21.72 -17.22
C GLU A 75 -5.20 -20.77 -16.30
N ARG A 76 -4.91 -19.47 -16.39
CA ARG A 76 -5.48 -18.41 -15.54
C ARG A 76 -6.65 -17.66 -16.17
N HIS A 77 -7.30 -18.26 -17.18
CA HIS A 77 -8.37 -17.64 -17.96
C HIS A 77 -9.54 -17.07 -17.13
N LEU A 78 -9.85 -17.67 -15.97
CA LEU A 78 -10.82 -17.14 -15.00
C LEU A 78 -10.16 -16.37 -13.86
N GLY A 79 -9.00 -16.83 -13.38
CA GLY A 79 -8.32 -16.27 -12.21
C GLY A 79 -7.91 -14.82 -12.39
N ILE A 80 -7.23 -14.50 -13.49
CA ILE A 80 -6.75 -13.14 -13.78
C ILE A 80 -7.92 -12.16 -13.91
N PRO A 81 -8.96 -12.38 -14.76
CA PRO A 81 -10.07 -11.44 -14.90
C PRO A 81 -10.87 -11.25 -13.61
N VAL A 82 -11.12 -12.31 -12.83
CA VAL A 82 -11.87 -12.20 -11.58
C VAL A 82 -11.05 -11.48 -10.51
N GLY A 83 -9.81 -11.94 -10.27
CA GLY A 83 -8.94 -11.36 -9.25
C GLY A 83 -8.64 -9.89 -9.54
N PHE A 84 -8.24 -9.57 -10.76
CA PHE A 84 -7.95 -8.20 -11.14
C PHE A 84 -9.18 -7.32 -11.33
N GLY A 85 -10.34 -7.87 -11.74
CA GLY A 85 -11.59 -7.12 -11.77
C GLY A 85 -12.01 -6.64 -10.37
N ILE A 86 -11.81 -7.49 -9.35
CA ILE A 86 -12.03 -7.10 -7.95
C ILE A 86 -10.99 -6.06 -7.51
N ILE A 87 -9.70 -6.26 -7.80
CA ILE A 87 -8.63 -5.30 -7.51
C ILE A 87 -8.95 -3.93 -8.15
N PHE A 88 -9.40 -3.90 -9.40
CA PHE A 88 -9.78 -2.69 -10.12
C PHE A 88 -10.92 -1.96 -9.40
N THR A 89 -11.94 -2.70 -8.97
CA THR A 89 -13.07 -2.16 -8.20
C THR A 89 -12.63 -1.53 -6.88
N ILE A 90 -11.71 -2.17 -6.15
CA ILE A 90 -11.24 -1.66 -4.85
C ILE A 90 -10.11 -0.63 -4.98
N SER A 91 -9.58 -0.38 -6.18
CA SER A 91 -8.44 0.52 -6.41
C SER A 91 -8.69 1.94 -5.90
N GLY A 92 -9.95 2.41 -5.91
CA GLY A 92 -10.33 3.71 -5.34
C GLY A 92 -10.03 3.83 -3.84
N MET A 93 -9.97 2.72 -3.11
CA MET A 93 -9.61 2.70 -1.68
C MET A 93 -8.16 3.15 -1.45
N ILE A 94 -7.27 3.01 -2.45
CA ILE A 94 -5.88 3.47 -2.38
C ILE A 94 -5.81 4.99 -2.12
N ALA A 95 -6.71 5.77 -2.71
CA ALA A 95 -6.74 7.21 -2.48
C ALA A 95 -7.02 7.56 -1.00
N VAL A 96 -7.90 6.79 -0.34
CA VAL A 96 -8.20 6.94 1.09
C VAL A 96 -6.97 6.59 1.93
N ASN A 97 -6.24 5.54 1.55
CA ASN A 97 -5.01 5.12 2.22
C ASN A 97 -3.92 6.19 2.12
N ASN A 98 -3.68 6.72 0.92
CA ASN A 98 -2.72 7.79 0.68
C ASN A 98 -3.10 9.07 1.43
N ALA A 99 -4.39 9.39 1.51
CA ALA A 99 -4.88 10.54 2.25
C ALA A 99 -4.63 10.40 3.77
N LEU A 100 -4.78 9.21 4.35
CA LEU A 100 -4.48 8.96 5.76
C LEU A 100 -2.99 9.16 6.07
N ILE A 101 -2.10 8.68 5.18
CA ILE A 101 -0.66 8.88 5.34
C ILE A 101 -0.29 10.36 5.16
N ALA A 102 -0.84 11.03 4.14
CA ALA A 102 -0.64 12.47 3.94
C ALA A 102 -1.17 13.30 5.13
N TYR A 103 -2.26 12.88 5.76
CA TYR A 103 -2.74 13.47 7.01
C TYR A 103 -1.70 13.32 8.13
N SER A 104 -1.13 12.11 8.31
CA SER A 104 -0.08 11.90 9.30
C SER A 104 1.14 12.80 9.08
N MET A 105 1.53 13.04 7.81
CA MET A 105 2.60 13.97 7.46
C MET A 105 2.23 15.43 7.76
N ARG A 106 0.96 15.82 7.60
CA ARG A 106 0.50 17.17 7.96
C ARG A 106 0.49 17.43 9.46
N ARG A 107 0.48 16.38 10.28
CA ARG A 107 0.60 16.47 11.74
C ARG A 107 2.04 16.62 12.21
N MET A 108 3.00 16.26 11.36
CA MET A 108 4.42 16.46 11.64
C MET A 108 4.80 17.94 11.59
N SER A 109 5.95 18.29 12.16
CA SER A 109 6.50 19.65 12.13
C SER A 109 7.09 20.07 10.78
N VAL A 110 6.86 19.27 9.72
CA VAL A 110 7.43 19.50 8.37
C VAL A 110 6.49 20.32 7.48
N SER A 111 7.04 20.85 6.38
CA SER A 111 6.25 21.59 5.39
C SER A 111 5.17 20.70 4.77
N ARG A 112 3.99 21.29 4.51
CA ARG A 112 2.88 20.65 3.79
C ARG A 112 3.28 20.16 2.39
N ALA A 113 4.37 20.68 1.83
CA ALA A 113 4.96 20.20 0.60
C ALA A 113 5.25 18.70 0.65
N PHE A 114 5.75 18.16 1.78
CA PHE A 114 6.01 16.71 1.92
C PHE A 114 4.73 15.88 1.75
N ALA A 115 3.64 16.30 2.39
CA ALA A 115 2.35 15.60 2.30
C ALA A 115 1.77 15.62 0.88
N TYR A 116 1.85 16.77 0.18
CA TYR A 116 1.39 16.86 -1.20
C TYR A 116 2.28 16.10 -2.17
N SER A 117 3.61 16.18 -2.02
CA SER A 117 4.56 15.42 -2.83
C SER A 117 4.32 13.92 -2.67
N TYR A 118 4.15 13.44 -1.44
CA TYR A 118 3.82 12.03 -1.17
C TYR A 118 2.52 11.62 -1.89
N LEU A 119 1.46 12.40 -1.73
CA LEU A 119 0.16 12.10 -2.33
C LEU A 119 0.21 12.06 -3.87
N LEU A 120 0.92 13.01 -4.49
CA LEU A 120 1.08 13.05 -5.95
C LEU A 120 1.92 11.88 -6.46
N ILE A 121 3.04 11.58 -5.81
CA ILE A 121 3.94 10.50 -6.21
C ILE A 121 3.24 9.15 -6.09
N TYR A 122 2.59 8.87 -4.96
CA TYR A 122 1.91 7.59 -4.77
C TYR A 122 0.69 7.44 -5.69
N SER A 123 -0.05 8.53 -5.94
CA SER A 123 -1.17 8.49 -6.90
C SER A 123 -0.68 8.26 -8.33
N LEU A 124 0.45 8.88 -8.71
CA LEU A 124 1.08 8.67 -10.01
C LEU A 124 1.61 7.24 -10.15
N SER A 125 2.27 6.71 -9.11
CA SER A 125 2.85 5.36 -9.10
C SER A 125 1.81 4.25 -9.21
N ALA A 126 0.58 4.46 -8.72
CA ALA A 126 -0.49 3.47 -8.85
C ALA A 126 -0.87 3.18 -10.31
N VAL A 127 -0.62 4.12 -11.23
CA VAL A 127 -0.95 3.96 -12.65
C VAL A 127 -0.06 2.89 -13.29
N PRO A 128 1.28 3.07 -13.39
CA PRO A 128 2.13 2.03 -13.96
C PRO A 128 2.34 0.86 -13.01
N GLY A 129 2.36 1.08 -11.70
CA GLY A 129 2.61 0.04 -10.70
C GLY A 129 1.41 -0.87 -10.40
N MET A 130 0.22 -0.62 -10.94
CA MET A 130 -0.92 -1.52 -10.72
C MET A 130 -1.90 -1.52 -11.89
N LEU A 131 -2.36 -0.34 -12.35
CA LEU A 131 -3.41 -0.26 -13.36
C LEU A 131 -2.95 -0.79 -14.72
N LEU A 132 -1.72 -0.46 -15.14
CA LEU A 132 -1.18 -0.97 -16.42
C LEU A 132 -0.99 -2.49 -16.40
N LEU A 133 -0.43 -3.05 -15.32
CA LEU A 133 -0.36 -4.50 -15.11
C LEU A 133 -1.74 -5.15 -15.21
N ASN A 134 -2.71 -4.61 -14.47
CA ASN A 134 -4.09 -5.12 -14.41
C ASN A 134 -4.74 -5.14 -15.81
N ILE A 135 -4.65 -4.02 -16.54
CA ILE A 135 -5.21 -3.90 -17.89
C ILE A 135 -4.51 -4.87 -18.85
N ALA A 136 -3.17 -4.90 -18.85
CA ALA A 136 -2.40 -5.74 -19.76
C ALA A 136 -2.69 -7.24 -19.55
N LEU A 137 -2.73 -7.69 -18.29
CA LEU A 137 -3.01 -9.10 -17.98
C LEU A 137 -4.46 -9.49 -18.29
N ILE A 138 -5.44 -8.62 -17.99
CA ILE A 138 -6.84 -8.86 -18.37
C ILE A 138 -6.99 -8.95 -19.89
N VAL A 139 -6.37 -8.03 -20.64
CA VAL A 139 -6.44 -8.03 -22.10
C VAL A 139 -5.78 -9.29 -22.67
N GLY A 140 -4.58 -9.65 -22.20
CA GLY A 140 -3.89 -10.86 -22.63
C GLY A 140 -4.70 -12.14 -22.36
N THR A 141 -5.46 -12.15 -21.26
CA THR A 141 -6.29 -13.29 -20.88
C THR A 141 -7.62 -13.37 -21.65
N LEU A 142 -8.28 -12.23 -21.87
CA LEU A 142 -9.61 -12.18 -22.51
C LEU A 142 -9.56 -12.10 -24.04
N ARG A 143 -8.36 -11.98 -24.63
CA ARG A 143 -8.12 -11.95 -26.08
C ARG A 143 -7.07 -12.98 -26.50
N PRO A 144 -7.23 -14.27 -26.14
CA PRO A 144 -6.24 -15.30 -26.47
C PRO A 144 -6.11 -15.56 -27.98
N GLU A 145 -7.06 -15.09 -28.79
CA GLU A 145 -7.04 -15.21 -30.25
C GLU A 145 -6.03 -14.29 -30.96
N ARG A 146 -5.33 -13.43 -30.21
CA ARG A 146 -4.32 -12.52 -30.74
C ARG A 146 -3.02 -13.26 -31.05
N ASP A 147 -2.21 -12.62 -31.88
CA ASP A 147 -0.90 -13.16 -32.26
C ASP A 147 -0.01 -13.41 -31.04
N LEU A 148 0.78 -14.48 -31.08
CA LEU A 148 1.65 -14.92 -29.99
C LEU A 148 2.63 -13.83 -29.57
N GLU A 149 3.18 -13.09 -30.54
CA GLU A 149 4.07 -11.96 -30.27
C GLU A 149 3.36 -10.85 -29.49
N ALA A 150 2.08 -10.56 -29.80
CA ALA A 150 1.32 -9.53 -29.09
C ALA A 150 1.03 -9.93 -27.63
N ILE A 151 0.75 -11.21 -27.38
CA ILE A 151 0.57 -11.74 -26.02
C ILE A 151 1.88 -11.67 -25.23
N GLY A 152 3.01 -12.02 -25.85
CA GLY A 152 4.32 -11.90 -25.21
C GLY A 152 4.70 -10.46 -24.89
N TRP A 153 4.38 -9.51 -25.77
CA TRP A 153 4.55 -8.08 -25.48
C TRP A 153 3.67 -7.62 -24.31
N LEU A 154 2.41 -8.08 -24.22
CA LEU A 154 1.54 -7.77 -23.09
C LEU A 154 2.06 -8.37 -21.78
N TYR A 155 2.62 -9.58 -21.83
CA TYR A 155 3.27 -10.23 -20.69
C TYR A 155 4.45 -9.38 -20.17
N ASP A 156 5.42 -9.10 -21.03
CA ASP A 156 6.61 -8.32 -20.65
C ASP A 156 6.22 -6.91 -20.18
N PHE A 157 5.31 -6.25 -20.90
CA PHE A 157 4.82 -4.93 -20.53
C PHE A 157 4.15 -4.91 -19.15
N ALA A 158 3.36 -5.93 -18.82
CA ALA A 158 2.65 -5.98 -17.56
C ALA A 158 3.62 -6.07 -16.36
N PHE A 159 4.57 -7.02 -16.41
CA PHE A 159 5.53 -7.23 -15.33
C PHE A 159 6.58 -6.13 -15.25
N LEU A 160 7.13 -5.67 -16.38
CA LEU A 160 8.06 -4.52 -16.38
C LEU A 160 7.38 -3.23 -15.92
N SER A 161 6.09 -3.03 -16.19
CA SER A 161 5.37 -1.87 -15.65
C SER A 161 5.23 -1.97 -14.13
N PHE A 162 4.92 -3.15 -13.59
CA PHE A 162 4.77 -3.38 -12.15
C PHE A 162 6.11 -3.20 -11.43
N ASP A 163 7.10 -4.04 -11.75
CA ASP A 163 8.40 -4.05 -11.09
C ASP A 163 9.23 -2.80 -11.42
N GLY A 164 9.01 -2.25 -12.61
CA GLY A 164 9.73 -1.06 -13.03
C GLY A 164 9.28 0.23 -12.38
N THR A 165 8.07 0.27 -11.81
CA THR A 165 7.55 1.45 -11.11
C THR A 165 8.18 1.62 -9.72
N MET A 166 8.91 0.62 -9.21
CA MET A 166 9.57 0.69 -7.90
C MET A 166 10.45 1.94 -7.75
N GLY A 167 11.08 2.45 -8.83
CA GLY A 167 11.84 3.71 -8.76
C GLY A 167 11.03 4.94 -8.35
N VAL A 168 9.72 4.98 -8.61
CA VAL A 168 8.83 6.08 -8.19
C VAL A 168 8.42 5.91 -6.72
N PHE A 169 8.16 4.66 -6.30
CA PHE A 169 7.91 4.33 -4.90
C PHE A 169 9.12 4.72 -4.03
N LEU A 170 10.33 4.62 -4.56
CA LEU A 170 11.59 4.88 -3.84
C LEU A 170 11.60 6.31 -3.37
N ILE A 171 11.31 7.23 -4.29
CA ILE A 171 11.27 8.66 -4.02
C ILE A 171 10.17 8.94 -2.98
N GLY A 172 9.02 8.29 -3.10
CA GLY A 172 7.93 8.38 -2.13
C GLY A 172 8.32 7.92 -0.72
N SER A 173 8.97 6.76 -0.63
CA SER A 173 9.50 6.17 0.62
C SER A 173 10.57 7.06 1.26
N LEU A 174 11.46 7.65 0.46
CA LEU A 174 12.47 8.61 0.93
C LEU A 174 11.84 9.91 1.44
N ILE A 175 10.82 10.44 0.76
CA ILE A 175 10.07 11.62 1.23
C ILE A 175 9.44 11.33 2.58
N TRP A 176 8.85 10.14 2.76
CA TRP A 176 8.25 9.77 4.04
C TRP A 176 9.30 9.58 5.14
N MET A 177 10.41 8.91 4.83
CA MET A 177 11.57 8.80 5.73
C MET A 177 12.03 10.18 6.20
N VAL A 178 12.31 11.11 5.27
CA VAL A 178 12.80 12.45 5.60
C VAL A 178 11.78 13.20 6.45
N ALA A 179 10.49 13.10 6.13
CA ALA A 179 9.42 13.70 6.92
C ALA A 179 9.44 13.20 8.38
N ILE A 180 9.62 11.88 8.59
CA ILE A 180 9.69 11.28 9.93
C ILE A 180 10.95 11.70 10.68
N LEU A 181 12.10 11.79 10.00
CA LEU A 181 13.37 12.12 10.64
C LEU A 181 13.46 13.59 11.05
N LEU A 182 12.84 14.49 10.27
CA LEU A 182 12.74 15.92 10.55
C LEU A 182 11.61 16.27 11.54
N ASP A 183 10.74 15.32 11.86
CA ASP A 183 9.61 15.56 12.73
C ASP A 183 10.01 15.75 14.20
N GLU A 184 9.67 16.91 14.75
CA GLU A 184 9.82 17.26 16.17
C GLU A 184 8.55 16.94 16.98
N ASN A 185 7.39 16.82 16.32
CA ASN A 185 6.10 16.49 16.94
C ASN A 185 6.01 15.01 17.36
N ARG A 186 7.02 14.20 17.02
CA ARG A 186 7.14 12.76 17.33
C ARG A 186 5.88 11.97 16.97
N VAL A 187 5.30 12.29 15.81
CA VAL A 187 4.13 11.60 15.24
C VAL A 187 4.45 10.12 15.06
N PHE A 188 5.63 9.83 14.50
CA PHE A 188 6.18 8.49 14.41
C PHE A 188 7.55 8.40 15.10
N PRO A 189 7.94 7.21 15.57
CA PRO A 189 9.26 7.01 16.13
C PRO A 189 10.34 7.04 15.02
N LYS A 190 11.53 7.56 15.33
CA LYS A 190 12.63 7.70 14.35
C LYS A 190 13.06 6.36 13.72
N TRP A 191 12.92 5.24 14.44
CA TRP A 191 13.22 3.92 13.89
C TRP A 191 12.32 3.55 12.71
N PHE A 192 11.08 4.04 12.68
CA PHE A 192 10.19 3.82 11.54
C PHE A 192 10.68 4.55 10.28
N GLY A 193 11.37 5.69 10.45
CA GLY A 193 12.11 6.34 9.37
C GLY A 193 13.22 5.44 8.82
N TYR A 194 14.00 4.76 9.67
CA TYR A 194 15.01 3.80 9.20
C TYR A 194 14.39 2.59 8.51
N LEU A 195 13.19 2.14 8.91
CA LEU A 195 12.49 1.09 8.18
C LEU A 195 12.08 1.54 6.77
N ASN A 196 11.67 2.81 6.59
CA ASN A 196 11.43 3.39 5.26
C ASN A 196 12.73 3.41 4.42
N LEU A 197 13.89 3.64 5.05
CA LEU A 197 15.18 3.52 4.37
C LEU A 197 15.44 2.08 3.92
N CYS A 198 15.15 1.08 4.76
CA CYS A 198 15.28 -0.33 4.37
C CYS A 198 14.38 -0.66 3.17
N ASN A 199 13.13 -0.18 3.17
CA ASN A 199 12.21 -0.34 2.03
C ASN A 199 12.76 0.35 0.78
N ALA A 200 13.22 1.59 0.89
CA ALA A 200 13.82 2.29 -0.24
C ALA A 200 15.05 1.54 -0.79
N LEU A 201 15.88 0.95 0.06
CA LEU A 201 17.04 0.17 -0.37
C LEU A 201 16.63 -1.11 -1.12
N THR A 202 15.54 -1.78 -0.75
CA THR A 202 15.07 -2.94 -1.52
C THR A 202 14.63 -2.52 -2.92
N GLU A 203 13.94 -1.39 -3.04
CA GLU A 203 13.52 -0.87 -4.34
C GLU A 203 14.71 -0.57 -5.28
N VAL A 204 15.84 -0.10 -4.74
CA VAL A 204 17.10 0.05 -5.51
C VAL A 204 17.66 -1.31 -5.95
N VAL A 205 17.55 -2.31 -5.08
CA VAL A 205 18.03 -3.68 -5.34
C VAL A 205 17.16 -4.39 -6.39
N VAL A 206 15.87 -4.06 -6.49
CA VAL A 206 14.94 -4.57 -7.50
C VAL A 206 15.11 -3.87 -8.86
N ALA A 207 15.53 -2.60 -8.88
CA ALA A 207 15.67 -1.80 -10.10
C ALA A 207 16.43 -2.48 -11.29
N PRO A 208 17.46 -3.31 -11.07
CA PRO A 208 18.13 -4.04 -12.15
C PRO A 208 17.24 -5.03 -12.94
N CYS A 209 16.02 -5.33 -12.51
CA CYS A 209 15.06 -6.19 -13.23
C CYS A 209 14.76 -5.73 -14.67
N TRP A 210 14.92 -4.43 -14.97
CA TRP A 210 14.83 -3.90 -16.34
C TRP A 210 15.93 -4.39 -17.28
N ILE A 211 17.08 -4.74 -16.71
CA ILE A 211 18.30 -5.06 -17.45
C ILE A 211 18.48 -6.58 -17.51
N PHE A 212 18.21 -7.27 -16.40
CA PHE A 212 18.44 -8.70 -16.28
C PHE A 212 17.16 -9.50 -16.57
N ARG A 213 17.20 -10.33 -17.62
CA ARG A 213 16.11 -11.27 -17.95
C ARG A 213 16.26 -12.66 -17.31
N ARG A 214 17.38 -12.91 -16.63
CA ARG A 214 17.69 -14.20 -15.98
C ARG A 214 18.51 -13.98 -14.73
N GLY A 215 18.32 -14.87 -13.77
CA GLY A 215 19.10 -14.91 -12.53
C GLY A 215 18.48 -14.11 -11.40
N VAL A 216 19.27 -13.91 -10.35
CA VAL A 216 18.79 -13.41 -9.05
C VAL A 216 18.21 -11.98 -9.09
N PHE A 217 18.57 -11.20 -10.11
CA PHE A 217 18.09 -9.84 -10.36
C PHE A 217 16.99 -9.73 -11.42
N ALA A 218 16.58 -10.84 -12.04
CA ALA A 218 15.37 -10.86 -12.86
C ALA A 218 14.14 -10.61 -11.99
N TRP A 219 13.01 -10.20 -12.57
CA TRP A 219 11.82 -9.87 -11.78
C TRP A 219 11.27 -11.05 -10.96
N ASP A 220 11.50 -12.29 -11.40
CA ASP A 220 11.19 -13.53 -10.68
C ASP A 220 12.32 -14.01 -9.76
N GLY A 221 13.44 -13.30 -9.76
CA GLY A 221 14.66 -13.68 -9.07
C GLY A 221 14.54 -13.61 -7.55
N GLU A 222 15.34 -14.43 -6.88
CA GLU A 222 15.38 -14.55 -5.40
C GLU A 222 15.57 -13.21 -4.67
N ILE A 223 16.41 -12.32 -5.20
CA ILE A 223 16.64 -11.02 -4.56
C ILE A 223 15.60 -10.00 -4.99
N ALA A 224 15.19 -9.99 -6.26
CA ALA A 224 14.21 -9.01 -6.74
C ALA A 224 12.82 -9.24 -6.11
N TRP A 225 12.41 -10.50 -5.97
CA TRP A 225 11.07 -10.83 -5.50
C TRP A 225 11.03 -11.18 -4.00
N TRP A 226 11.79 -12.18 -3.55
CA TRP A 226 11.59 -12.72 -2.20
C TRP A 226 12.09 -11.79 -1.10
N LEU A 227 13.25 -11.15 -1.30
CA LEU A 227 13.73 -10.14 -0.36
C LEU A 227 12.76 -8.96 -0.27
N ASP A 228 12.28 -8.47 -1.41
CA ASP A 228 11.34 -7.35 -1.45
C ASP A 228 10.02 -7.71 -0.78
N MET A 229 9.45 -8.89 -1.05
CA MET A 229 8.23 -9.37 -0.40
C MET A 229 8.34 -9.45 1.12
N VAL A 230 9.47 -9.93 1.64
CA VAL A 230 9.68 -10.02 3.09
C VAL A 230 9.78 -8.62 3.71
N VAL A 231 10.57 -7.74 3.11
CA VAL A 231 10.74 -6.36 3.60
C VAL A 231 9.43 -5.59 3.52
N PHE A 232 8.74 -5.67 2.38
CA PHE A 232 7.42 -5.07 2.19
C PHE A 232 6.39 -5.63 3.16
N GLY A 233 6.37 -6.95 3.41
CA GLY A 233 5.46 -7.56 4.38
C GLY A 233 5.67 -7.05 5.81
N ILE A 234 6.94 -6.95 6.25
CA ILE A 234 7.29 -6.38 7.56
C ILE A 234 6.91 -4.90 7.62
N TYR A 235 7.24 -4.15 6.57
CA TYR A 235 6.92 -2.73 6.44
C TYR A 235 5.41 -2.50 6.49
N GLN A 236 4.65 -3.29 5.76
CA GLN A 236 3.20 -3.28 5.66
C GLN A 236 2.54 -3.41 7.03
N VAL A 237 2.86 -4.48 7.75
CA VAL A 237 2.33 -4.71 9.10
C VAL A 237 2.74 -3.58 10.04
N THR A 238 4.00 -3.13 9.94
CA THR A 238 4.52 -2.06 10.79
C THR A 238 3.78 -0.76 10.57
N PHE A 239 3.60 -0.30 9.33
CA PHE A 239 2.96 0.98 9.06
C PHE A 239 1.48 0.95 9.43
N ILE A 240 0.77 -0.17 9.22
CA ILE A 240 -0.61 -0.36 9.68
C ILE A 240 -0.71 -0.12 11.19
N VAL A 241 0.20 -0.72 11.95
CA VAL A 241 0.23 -0.60 13.42
C VAL A 241 0.64 0.82 13.83
N MET A 242 1.57 1.46 13.13
CA MET A 242 1.97 2.84 13.42
C MET A 242 0.83 3.82 13.16
N LEU A 243 0.10 3.69 12.05
CA LEU A 243 -1.10 4.49 11.76
C LEU A 243 -2.18 4.27 12.83
N PHE A 244 -2.43 3.02 13.24
CA PHE A 244 -3.35 2.71 14.33
C PHE A 244 -2.96 3.43 15.64
N ARG A 245 -1.67 3.39 16.00
CA ARG A 245 -1.16 4.06 17.21
C ARG A 245 -1.25 5.59 17.10
N MET A 246 -0.99 6.12 15.92
CA MET A 246 -1.09 7.55 15.63
C MET A 246 -2.52 8.05 15.78
N ILE A 247 -3.51 7.35 15.21
CA ILE A 247 -4.94 7.66 15.39
C ILE A 247 -5.33 7.61 16.87
N ARG A 248 -4.86 6.62 17.63
CA ARG A 248 -5.13 6.57 19.08
C ARG A 248 -4.56 7.77 19.85
N ARG A 249 -3.40 8.28 19.46
CA ARG A 249 -2.76 9.46 20.06
C ARG A 249 -3.32 10.78 19.55
N GLU A 250 -4.02 10.78 18.42
CA GLU A 250 -4.53 12.00 17.79
C GLU A 250 -5.40 12.84 18.73
N ASP A 251 -5.18 14.14 18.77
CA ASP A 251 -5.92 15.11 19.59
C ASP A 251 -6.48 16.28 18.75
N PHE A 252 -6.24 16.25 17.42
CA PHE A 252 -6.54 17.30 16.46
C PHE A 252 -5.84 18.65 16.73
N GLY A 253 -4.92 18.73 17.70
CA GLY A 253 -4.20 19.95 18.07
C GLY A 253 -2.86 20.08 17.36
N THR A 254 -2.37 21.27 17.01
CA THR A 254 -1.17 21.42 16.15
C THR A 254 0.18 21.10 16.81
N GLY A 255 0.19 20.71 18.09
CA GLY A 255 1.41 20.42 18.86
C GLY A 255 1.85 18.96 18.78
N ARG A 256 2.78 18.61 19.67
CA ARG A 256 3.28 17.25 19.84
C ARG A 256 2.14 16.30 20.26
N LEU A 257 2.07 15.12 19.64
CA LEU A 257 1.05 14.14 19.98
C LEU A 257 1.21 13.66 21.44
N PRO A 258 0.10 13.57 22.20
CA PRO A 258 0.13 13.06 23.56
C PRO A 258 0.56 11.59 23.59
N ASP A 259 1.31 11.22 24.63
CA ASP A 259 1.68 9.83 24.87
C ASP A 259 0.43 9.02 25.28
N LEU A 260 0.38 7.75 24.88
CA LEU A 260 -0.71 6.87 25.33
C LEU A 260 -0.56 6.64 26.84
N PRO A 261 -1.67 6.64 27.61
CA PRO A 261 -1.62 6.36 29.04
C PRO A 261 -0.94 5.02 29.29
N ARG A 262 -0.01 5.00 30.25
CA ARG A 262 0.78 3.80 30.58
C ARG A 262 -0.19 2.78 31.20
N LYS A 263 -0.08 1.52 30.76
CA LYS A 263 -1.02 0.43 31.14
C LYS A 263 -1.10 0.17 32.66
N GLU A 264 -0.20 0.76 33.45
CA GLU A 264 -0.11 0.69 34.91
C GLU A 264 -1.09 1.63 35.64
N GLU A 265 -1.65 2.65 34.98
CA GLU A 265 -2.61 3.59 35.60
C GLU A 265 -4.08 3.15 35.45
N ALA A 266 -4.32 1.99 34.83
CA ALA A 266 -5.65 1.44 34.56
C ALA A 266 -5.95 0.13 35.32
N ALA A 267 -5.16 -0.19 36.35
CA ALA A 267 -5.34 -1.34 37.23
C ALA A 267 -5.76 -0.88 38.63
#